data_AF-A0A0D2LMK9-F1
#
_entry.id   AF-A0A0D2LMK9-F1
#
_cell.length_a   1.000
_cell.length_b   1.000
_cell.length_c   1.000
_cell.angle_alpha   90.00
_cell.angle_beta   90.00
_cell.angle_gamma   90.00
#
_symmetry.space_group_name_H-M   'P 1'
#
loop_
_entity.id
_entity.type
_entity.pdbx_description
1 polymer ?
#
loop_
_entity_poly.entity_id
_entity_poly.type
_entity_poly.pdbx_seq_one_letter_code
_entity_poly.pdbx_strand_id
1 'polypeptide(L)'
;MCFRPDDSSFIATKTGGDGHDSQGWKKLTGSFPSGSQVRRDLAKYEQLMVDEPGEIQDEAGWKLLAGDAFRAPPHAQWLCVYVGSGVQVLGCAFVTLVLATLGFLSPASRGALLTSTVIIYVVMSALAGAAAVALWGQIERSFDGWWRVARHVGVFYPGILMVIFTVLNVFIKHTGSTGAVPAVIYFAIAAIWAVVALPLTLVGGYLATKSVQILDHPVKTNQIPRQIPDVPLLASPWLLFIASAPA
;
A
#
# COMPACT_ATOMS: atom_id res chain seq x y z
N MET A 1 4.94 -17.92 33.78
CA MET A 1 4.45 -19.23 34.26
C MET A 1 5.25 -20.30 33.56
N CYS A 2 5.91 -21.16 34.33
CA CYS A 2 6.79 -22.24 33.88
C CYS A 2 6.01 -23.30 33.10
N PHE A 3 6.57 -23.79 31.99
CA PHE A 3 6.18 -25.08 31.41
C PHE A 3 7.05 -26.16 32.05
N ARG A 4 6.41 -27.13 32.72
CA ARG A 4 7.01 -28.41 33.07
C ARG A 4 6.32 -29.49 32.21
N PRO A 5 7.08 -30.41 31.62
CA PRO A 5 6.54 -31.52 30.83
C PRO A 5 6.27 -32.70 31.76
N ASP A 6 5.06 -33.24 31.70
CA ASP A 6 4.74 -34.65 31.95
C ASP A 6 3.21 -34.76 31.93
N ASP A 7 2.66 -35.50 30.97
CA ASP A 7 1.39 -36.22 31.12
C ASP A 7 1.23 -37.15 29.91
N SER A 8 2.09 -38.17 29.87
CA SER A 8 1.83 -39.40 29.13
C SER A 8 0.88 -40.29 29.95
N SER A 9 -0.41 -39.95 29.97
CA SER A 9 -1.44 -40.87 30.48
C SER A 9 -2.82 -40.47 29.96
N PHE A 10 -3.16 -40.95 28.77
CA PHE A 10 -4.54 -40.88 28.30
C PHE A 10 -4.93 -42.16 27.56
N ILE A 11 -5.00 -43.29 28.28
CA ILE A 11 -5.82 -44.43 27.85
C ILE A 11 -6.44 -45.12 29.06
N ALA A 12 -7.76 -45.35 28.95
CA ALA A 12 -8.54 -46.49 29.45
C ALA A 12 -9.67 -46.16 30.44
N THR A 13 -10.77 -45.58 29.93
CA THR A 13 -12.11 -45.87 30.48
C THR A 13 -12.77 -46.93 29.62
N LYS A 14 -13.00 -48.09 30.23
CA LYS A 14 -13.63 -49.29 29.68
C LYS A 14 -15.13 -49.21 29.98
N THR A 15 -15.96 -49.06 28.95
CA THR A 15 -17.42 -49.32 29.02
C THR A 15 -17.80 -50.25 27.88
N GLY A 16 -18.44 -51.35 28.24
CA GLY A 16 -18.83 -52.43 27.33
C GLY A 16 -19.97 -52.05 26.40
N GLY A 17 -20.08 -52.82 25.32
CA GLY A 17 -21.15 -52.72 24.34
C GLY A 17 -20.70 -53.26 22.99
N ASP A 18 -21.12 -54.49 22.72
CA ASP A 18 -21.40 -55.05 21.39
C ASP A 18 -20.24 -55.27 20.41
N GLY A 19 -19.92 -56.55 20.25
CA GLY A 19 -19.02 -57.04 19.21
C GLY A 19 -19.70 -56.98 17.85
N HIS A 20 -19.30 -56.01 17.03
CA HIS A 20 -19.30 -56.06 15.56
C HIS A 20 -18.73 -54.72 15.05
N ASP A 21 -17.39 -54.51 15.10
CA ASP A 21 -16.67 -53.54 14.23
C ASP A 21 -15.15 -53.43 14.53
N SER A 22 -14.47 -54.55 14.71
CA SER A 22 -13.00 -54.57 14.87
C SER A 22 -12.22 -54.38 13.56
N GLN A 23 -12.91 -54.24 12.41
CA GLN A 23 -12.32 -54.07 11.08
C GLN A 23 -12.19 -52.61 10.64
N GLY A 24 -13.04 -51.70 11.14
CA GLY A 24 -13.03 -50.28 10.76
C GLY A 24 -11.84 -49.50 11.31
N TRP A 25 -11.47 -49.74 12.57
CA TRP A 25 -10.34 -49.07 13.23
C TRP A 25 -8.97 -49.44 12.64
N LYS A 26 -8.83 -50.64 12.07
CA LYS A 26 -7.59 -51.07 11.40
C LYS A 26 -7.35 -50.37 10.05
N LYS A 27 -8.41 -49.81 9.43
CA LYS A 27 -8.29 -49.05 8.17
C LYS A 27 -7.85 -47.59 8.39
N LEU A 28 -8.08 -47.04 9.59
CA LEU A 28 -7.66 -45.68 9.95
C LEU A 28 -6.23 -45.63 10.53
N THR A 29 -5.71 -46.76 11.01
CA THR A 29 -4.28 -46.93 11.28
C THR A 29 -3.54 -47.28 9.99
N GLY A 30 -3.57 -46.36 9.02
CA GLY A 30 -2.64 -46.41 7.90
C GLY A 30 -1.22 -46.52 8.44
N SER A 31 -0.46 -47.49 7.93
CA SER A 31 0.91 -47.85 8.33
C SER A 31 1.68 -46.67 8.92
N PHE A 32 1.82 -46.63 10.26
CA PHE A 32 2.77 -45.71 10.88
C PHE A 32 4.14 -45.98 10.26
N PRO A 33 4.85 -44.95 9.76
CA PRO A 33 6.15 -45.15 9.15
C PRO A 33 7.06 -45.84 10.18
N SER A 34 7.70 -46.93 9.76
CA SER A 34 8.62 -47.65 10.64
C SER A 34 9.72 -46.68 11.09
N GLY A 35 10.20 -46.78 12.33
CA GLY A 35 11.27 -45.90 12.83
C GLY A 35 12.53 -45.90 11.95
N SER A 36 12.73 -46.97 11.15
CA SER A 36 13.79 -47.05 10.14
C SER A 36 13.51 -46.20 8.89
N GLN A 37 12.26 -46.03 8.49
CA GLN A 37 11.85 -45.14 7.39
C GLN A 37 12.04 -43.69 7.82
N VAL A 38 11.58 -43.32 9.01
CA VAL A 38 11.78 -41.96 9.55
C VAL A 38 13.27 -41.62 9.67
N ARG A 39 14.10 -42.54 10.18
CA ARG A 39 15.56 -42.35 10.26
C ARG A 39 16.22 -42.25 8.89
N ARG A 40 15.76 -43.04 7.91
CA ARG A 40 16.28 -43.00 6.53
C ARG A 40 15.90 -41.70 5.83
N ASP A 41 14.68 -41.22 6.05
CA ASP A 41 14.22 -39.95 5.48
C ASP A 41 14.95 -38.77 6.16
N LEU A 42 15.13 -38.80 7.48
CA LEU A 42 15.93 -37.82 8.22
C LEU A 42 17.38 -37.75 7.72
N ALA A 43 18.03 -38.90 7.55
CA ALA A 43 19.40 -38.96 7.03
C ALA A 43 19.51 -38.42 5.59
N LYS A 44 18.49 -38.61 4.75
CA LYS A 44 18.42 -38.00 3.42
C LYS A 44 18.30 -36.48 3.49
N TYR A 45 17.47 -35.95 4.40
CA TYR A 45 17.35 -34.50 4.60
C TYR A 45 18.66 -33.90 5.14
N GLU A 46 19.36 -34.57 6.05
CA GLU A 46 20.67 -34.14 6.54
C GLU A 46 21.72 -34.13 5.42
N GLN A 47 21.76 -35.16 4.58
CA GLN A 47 22.69 -35.19 3.44
C GLN A 47 22.42 -34.09 2.42
N LEU A 48 21.16 -33.85 2.07
CA LEU A 48 20.79 -32.75 1.18
C LEU A 48 21.16 -31.37 1.77
N MET A 49 21.02 -31.19 3.09
CA MET A 49 21.47 -29.96 3.78
C MET A 49 22.98 -29.77 3.81
N VAL A 50 23.76 -30.85 3.77
CA VAL A 50 25.23 -30.81 3.78
C VAL A 50 25.80 -30.62 2.37
N ASP A 51 25.22 -31.28 1.37
CA ASP A 51 25.71 -31.25 -0.01
C ASP A 51 25.28 -29.97 -0.75
N GLU A 52 24.08 -29.45 -0.49
CA GLU A 52 23.55 -28.24 -1.14
C GLU A 52 22.91 -27.24 -0.15
N PRO A 53 23.68 -26.73 0.84
CA PRO A 53 23.16 -25.80 1.84
C PRO A 53 22.62 -24.50 1.22
N GLY A 54 23.19 -24.05 0.09
CA GLY A 54 22.77 -22.84 -0.62
C GLY A 54 21.39 -22.97 -1.27
N GLU A 55 21.14 -24.04 -2.02
CA GLU A 55 19.87 -24.21 -2.74
C GLU A 55 18.67 -24.40 -1.80
N ILE A 56 18.84 -25.15 -0.71
CA ILE A 56 17.78 -25.34 0.29
C ILE A 56 17.51 -24.05 1.07
N GLN A 57 18.55 -23.27 1.38
CA GLN A 57 18.42 -22.00 2.07
C GLN A 57 17.79 -20.92 1.18
N ASP A 58 18.13 -20.90 -0.11
CA ASP A 58 17.52 -20.00 -1.10
C ASP A 58 16.06 -20.38 -1.37
N GLU A 59 15.74 -21.67 -1.46
CA GLU A 59 14.36 -22.17 -1.56
C GLU A 59 13.52 -21.93 -0.30
N ALA A 60 14.14 -21.93 0.88
CA ALA A 60 13.48 -21.58 2.13
C ALA A 60 13.28 -20.05 2.24
N GLY A 61 14.24 -19.26 1.75
CA GLY A 61 14.24 -17.80 1.83
C GLY A 61 13.03 -17.18 1.12
N TRP A 62 12.76 -17.56 -0.13
CA TRP A 62 11.61 -17.02 -0.86
C TRP A 62 10.27 -17.44 -0.26
N LYS A 63 10.15 -18.68 0.25
CA LYS A 63 8.95 -19.16 0.96
C LYS A 63 8.71 -18.39 2.25
N LEU A 64 9.78 -18.03 2.94
CA LEU A 64 9.73 -17.17 4.12
C LEU A 64 9.28 -15.75 3.73
N LEU A 65 9.82 -15.18 2.64
CA LEU A 65 9.46 -13.84 2.14
C LEU A 65 8.01 -13.75 1.61
N ALA A 66 7.45 -14.86 1.12
CA ALA A 66 6.09 -14.88 0.58
C ALA A 66 5.01 -14.42 1.60
N GLY A 67 5.24 -14.65 2.89
CA GLY A 67 4.36 -14.18 3.97
C GLY A 67 4.55 -12.71 4.36
N ASP A 68 5.69 -12.11 4.01
CA ASP A 68 6.04 -10.72 4.34
C ASP A 68 5.80 -9.77 3.14
N ALA A 69 5.82 -10.28 1.91
CA ALA A 69 5.66 -9.51 0.67
C ALA A 69 4.32 -8.75 0.57
N PHE A 70 3.25 -9.32 1.14
CA PHE A 70 1.90 -8.78 1.05
C PHE A 70 1.47 -7.99 2.30
N ARG A 71 2.43 -7.61 3.14
CA ARG A 71 2.16 -6.81 4.33
C ARG A 71 1.99 -5.35 3.97
N ALA A 72 1.08 -4.66 4.65
CA ALA A 72 0.95 -3.21 4.53
C ALA A 72 2.28 -2.52 4.94
N PRO A 73 2.80 -1.58 4.12
CA PRO A 73 4.00 -0.84 4.45
C PRO A 73 3.75 0.13 5.63
N PRO A 74 4.79 0.44 6.42
CA PRO A 74 4.66 1.28 7.63
C PRO A 74 4.13 2.70 7.36
N HIS A 75 4.25 3.20 6.13
CA HIS A 75 3.76 4.52 5.71
C HIS A 75 2.76 4.44 4.56
N ALA A 76 1.88 3.42 4.57
CA ALA A 76 0.86 3.20 3.54
C ALA A 76 0.00 4.44 3.23
N GLN A 77 -0.36 5.22 4.26
CA GLN A 77 -1.21 6.41 4.10
C GLN A 77 -0.57 7.45 3.16
N TRP A 78 0.72 7.72 3.33
CA TRP A 78 1.43 8.72 2.51
C TRP A 78 1.62 8.23 1.08
N LEU A 79 1.91 6.94 0.90
CA LEU A 79 1.96 6.33 -0.44
C LEU A 79 0.64 6.53 -1.19
N CYS A 80 -0.50 6.29 -0.52
CA CYS A 80 -1.82 6.49 -1.12
C CYS A 80 -2.06 7.96 -1.50
N VAL A 81 -1.60 8.90 -0.66
CA VAL A 81 -1.68 10.34 -0.93
C VAL A 81 -0.89 10.69 -2.19
N TYR A 82 0.37 10.22 -2.30
CA TYR A 82 1.20 10.47 -3.47
C TYR A 82 0.63 9.88 -4.75
N VAL A 83 0.12 8.65 -4.70
CA VAL A 83 -0.51 8.01 -5.87
C VAL A 83 -1.78 8.75 -6.30
N GLY A 84 -2.66 9.10 -5.35
CA GLY A 84 -3.87 9.87 -5.66
C GLY A 84 -3.58 11.22 -6.31
N SER A 85 -2.63 11.98 -5.77
CA SER A 85 -2.20 13.24 -6.36
C SER A 85 -1.51 13.06 -7.71
N GLY A 86 -0.74 11.98 -7.90
CA GLY A 86 -0.14 11.63 -9.18
C GLY A 86 -1.19 11.35 -10.26
N VAL A 87 -2.20 10.54 -9.94
CA VAL A 87 -3.34 10.28 -10.84
C VAL A 87 -4.05 11.58 -11.21
N GLN A 88 -4.22 12.50 -10.25
CA GLN A 88 -4.84 13.80 -10.52
C GLN A 88 -4.06 14.63 -11.52
N VAL A 89 -2.74 14.75 -11.33
CA VAL A 89 -1.88 15.59 -12.18
C VAL A 89 -1.72 14.95 -13.56
N LEU A 90 -1.50 13.64 -13.64
CA LEU A 90 -1.37 12.92 -14.91
C LEU A 90 -2.69 12.94 -15.69
N GLY A 91 -3.81 12.70 -15.02
CA GLY A 91 -5.14 12.77 -15.64
C GLY A 91 -5.46 14.18 -16.13
N CYS A 92 -5.14 15.21 -15.33
CA CYS A 92 -5.33 16.60 -15.73
C CYS A 92 -4.46 16.97 -16.94
N ALA A 93 -3.18 16.57 -16.94
CA ALA A 93 -2.26 16.82 -18.04
C ALA A 93 -2.71 16.12 -19.33
N PHE A 94 -3.11 14.85 -19.22
CA PHE A 94 -3.61 14.07 -20.35
C PHE A 94 -4.87 14.68 -20.97
N VAL A 95 -5.88 15.00 -20.16
CA VAL A 95 -7.13 15.62 -20.64
C VAL A 95 -6.87 16.98 -21.27
N THR A 96 -6.01 17.81 -20.65
CA THR A 96 -5.65 19.12 -21.20
C THR A 96 -4.91 18.98 -22.53
N LEU A 97 -4.00 18.02 -22.64
CA LEU A 97 -3.26 17.74 -23.88
C LEU A 97 -4.20 17.34 -25.02
N VAL A 98 -5.14 16.43 -24.75
CA VAL A 98 -6.14 16.00 -25.74
C VAL A 98 -6.96 17.20 -26.23
N LEU A 99 -7.50 18.01 -25.31
CA LEU A 99 -8.29 19.20 -25.67
C LEU A 99 -7.48 20.27 -26.43
N ALA A 100 -6.19 20.41 -26.11
CA ALA A 100 -5.27 21.28 -26.84
C ALA A 100 -5.02 20.77 -28.27
N THR A 101 -4.78 19.46 -28.46
CA THR A 101 -4.55 18.87 -29.79
C THR A 101 -5.79 18.88 -30.68
N LEU A 102 -7.00 18.82 -30.10
CA LEU A 102 -8.27 18.95 -30.82
C LEU A 102 -8.60 20.40 -31.22
N GLY A 103 -7.78 21.37 -30.82
CA GLY A 103 -7.95 22.78 -31.18
C GLY A 103 -8.95 23.56 -30.30
N PHE A 104 -9.56 22.93 -29.29
CA PHE A 104 -10.45 23.62 -28.34
C PHE A 104 -9.70 24.59 -27.41
N LEU A 105 -8.41 24.33 -27.15
CA LEU A 105 -7.55 25.14 -26.31
C LEU A 105 -6.35 25.63 -27.13
N SER A 106 -6.50 26.77 -27.79
CA SER A 106 -5.40 27.40 -28.52
C SER A 106 -4.42 28.07 -27.54
N PRO A 107 -3.10 27.81 -27.63
CA PRO A 107 -2.07 28.47 -26.82
C PRO A 107 -2.05 30.01 -26.95
N ALA A 108 -2.64 30.55 -28.02
CA ALA A 108 -2.80 31.98 -28.22
C ALA A 108 -3.71 32.64 -27.17
N SER A 109 -4.61 31.87 -26.56
CA SER A 109 -5.56 32.32 -25.53
C SER A 109 -5.15 31.87 -24.13
N ARG A 110 -4.02 32.38 -23.63
CA ARG A 110 -3.41 32.00 -22.34
C ARG A 110 -4.42 31.97 -21.18
N GLY A 111 -5.35 32.92 -21.15
CA GLY A 111 -6.40 32.97 -20.11
C GLY A 111 -7.36 31.79 -20.15
N ALA A 112 -7.87 31.43 -21.33
CA ALA A 112 -8.81 30.33 -21.51
C ALA A 112 -8.16 28.98 -21.15
N LEU A 113 -6.89 28.80 -21.51
CA LEU A 113 -6.10 27.62 -21.17
C LEU A 113 -6.00 27.46 -19.65
N LEU A 114 -5.56 28.50 -18.94
CA LEU A 114 -5.44 28.47 -17.48
C LEU A 114 -6.78 28.15 -16.79
N THR A 115 -7.88 28.79 -17.21
CA THR A 115 -9.19 28.54 -16.62
C THR A 115 -9.69 27.11 -16.88
N SER A 116 -9.46 26.59 -18.10
CA SER A 116 -9.86 25.23 -18.45
C SER A 116 -9.08 24.17 -17.65
N THR A 117 -7.77 24.35 -17.48
CA THR A 117 -6.92 23.45 -16.71
C THR A 117 -7.34 23.42 -15.24
N VAL A 118 -7.71 24.56 -14.66
CA VAL A 118 -8.24 24.62 -13.28
C VAL A 118 -9.55 23.84 -13.15
N ILE A 119 -10.48 24.00 -14.09
CA ILE A 119 -11.77 23.27 -14.07
C ILE A 119 -11.52 21.75 -14.18
N ILE A 120 -10.68 21.33 -15.13
CA ILE A 120 -10.30 19.92 -15.31
C ILE A 120 -9.65 19.38 -14.04
N TYR A 121 -8.75 20.14 -13.42
CA TYR A 121 -8.07 19.75 -12.18
C TYR A 121 -9.06 19.57 -11.02
N VAL A 122 -10.04 20.46 -10.89
CA VAL A 122 -11.11 20.34 -9.88
C VAL A 122 -11.92 19.07 -10.14
N VAL A 123 -12.39 18.83 -11.37
CA VAL A 123 -13.16 17.61 -11.70
C VAL A 123 -12.34 16.33 -11.42
N MET A 124 -11.05 16.35 -11.75
CA MET A 124 -10.12 15.24 -11.50
C MET A 124 -9.88 14.97 -10.01
N SER A 125 -10.26 15.90 -9.11
CA SER A 125 -10.16 15.72 -7.66
C SER A 125 -10.97 14.51 -7.17
N ALA A 126 -12.12 14.21 -7.80
CA ALA A 126 -12.88 12.99 -7.49
C ALA A 126 -12.07 11.72 -7.77
N LEU A 127 -11.42 11.65 -8.94
CA LEU A 127 -10.60 10.51 -9.34
C LEU A 127 -9.36 10.36 -8.46
N ALA A 128 -8.77 11.47 -8.02
CA ALA A 128 -7.66 11.49 -7.06
C ALA A 128 -8.05 10.80 -5.74
N GLY A 129 -9.20 11.20 -5.17
CA GLY A 129 -9.72 10.61 -3.95
C GLY A 129 -10.11 9.14 -4.12
N ALA A 130 -10.71 8.79 -5.26
CA ALA A 130 -11.07 7.42 -5.57
C ALA A 130 -9.85 6.51 -5.68
N ALA A 131 -8.81 6.93 -6.42
CA ALA A 131 -7.58 6.15 -6.61
C ALA A 131 -6.82 5.95 -5.30
N ALA A 132 -6.71 6.99 -4.48
CA ALA A 132 -6.03 6.91 -3.17
C ALA A 132 -6.76 5.97 -2.20
N VAL A 133 -8.09 6.06 -2.12
CA VAL A 133 -8.89 5.21 -1.23
C VAL A 133 -8.99 3.77 -1.75
N ALA A 134 -9.03 3.58 -3.08
CA ALA A 134 -8.94 2.26 -3.68
C ALA A 134 -7.62 1.58 -3.29
N LEU A 135 -6.49 2.28 -3.45
CA LEU A 135 -5.18 1.76 -3.09
C LEU A 135 -5.07 1.50 -1.58
N TRP A 136 -5.60 2.40 -0.75
CA TRP A 136 -5.67 2.21 0.69
C TRP A 136 -6.41 0.91 1.06
N GLY A 137 -7.58 0.67 0.46
CA GLY A 137 -8.35 -0.55 0.67
C GLY A 137 -7.60 -1.82 0.27
N GLN A 138 -6.81 -1.77 -0.81
CA GLN A 138 -5.98 -2.91 -1.23
C GLN A 138 -4.81 -3.17 -0.29
N ILE A 139 -4.15 -2.11 0.18
CA ILE A 139 -2.96 -2.21 1.03
C ILE A 139 -3.34 -2.64 2.45
N GLU A 140 -4.31 -1.96 3.07
CA GLU A 140 -4.68 -2.18 4.47
C GLU A 140 -5.72 -3.31 4.63
N ARG A 141 -6.28 -3.81 3.53
CA ARG A 141 -7.37 -4.81 3.50
C ARG A 141 -8.62 -4.38 4.27
N SER A 142 -8.77 -3.07 4.44
CA SER A 142 -9.88 -2.44 5.12
C SER A 142 -10.05 -1.03 4.59
N PHE A 143 -11.29 -0.57 4.52
CA PHE A 143 -11.58 0.83 4.25
C PHE A 143 -11.64 1.67 5.53
N ASP A 144 -11.24 1.12 6.68
CA ASP A 144 -11.19 1.92 7.90
C ASP A 144 -10.20 3.09 7.75
N GLY A 145 -10.57 4.26 8.26
CA GLY A 145 -9.76 5.48 8.11
C GLY A 145 -9.70 6.09 6.70
N TRP A 146 -10.49 5.62 5.71
CA TRP A 146 -10.50 6.15 4.34
C TRP A 146 -10.64 7.68 4.25
N TRP A 147 -11.44 8.27 5.14
CA TRP A 147 -11.69 9.71 5.21
C TRP A 147 -10.41 10.50 5.52
N ARG A 148 -9.48 9.92 6.29
CA ARG A 148 -8.18 10.53 6.59
C ARG A 148 -7.35 10.58 5.32
N VAL A 149 -7.24 9.46 4.60
CA VAL A 149 -6.48 9.37 3.33
C VAL A 149 -7.01 10.40 2.33
N ALA A 150 -8.33 10.38 2.08
CA ALA A 150 -8.97 11.30 1.13
C ALA A 150 -8.78 12.78 1.51
N ARG A 151 -8.89 13.12 2.81
CA ARG A 151 -8.60 14.48 3.29
C ARG A 151 -7.14 14.88 3.07
N HIS A 152 -6.18 13.99 3.28
CA HIS A 152 -4.77 14.31 3.05
C HIS A 152 -4.45 14.49 1.56
N VAL A 153 -5.04 13.69 0.67
CA VAL A 153 -4.94 13.88 -0.80
C VAL A 153 -5.40 15.28 -1.18
N GLY A 154 -6.55 15.70 -0.62
CA GLY A 154 -7.05 17.05 -0.77
C GLY A 154 -6.05 18.07 -0.22
N VAL A 155 -5.73 18.05 1.07
CA VAL A 155 -5.07 19.19 1.74
C VAL A 155 -3.56 19.29 1.48
N PHE A 156 -2.85 18.18 1.28
CA PHE A 156 -1.40 18.17 1.37
C PHE A 156 -0.71 19.04 0.31
N TYR A 157 -0.89 18.74 -0.97
CA TYR A 157 -0.26 19.50 -2.05
C TYR A 157 -0.79 20.93 -2.20
N PRO A 158 -2.11 21.18 -2.20
CA PRO A 158 -2.66 22.52 -2.23
C PRO A 158 -2.26 23.35 -1.00
N GLY A 159 -2.14 22.72 0.17
CA GLY A 159 -1.62 23.36 1.38
C GLY A 159 -0.17 23.82 1.21
N ILE A 160 0.69 22.98 0.66
CA ILE A 160 2.09 23.35 0.34
C ILE A 160 2.12 24.52 -0.65
N LEU A 161 1.33 24.47 -1.72
CA LEU A 161 1.24 25.56 -2.69
C LEU A 161 0.76 26.87 -2.04
N MET A 162 -0.20 26.79 -1.13
CA MET A 162 -0.68 27.93 -0.36
C MET A 162 0.39 28.48 0.59
N VAL A 163 1.26 27.65 1.18
CA VAL A 163 2.37 28.17 1.99
C VAL A 163 3.40 28.89 1.11
N ILE A 164 3.82 28.26 0.00
CA ILE A 164 4.80 28.84 -0.94
C ILE A 164 4.28 30.17 -1.50
N PHE A 165 3.04 30.19 -1.97
CA PHE A 165 2.42 31.39 -2.54
C PHE A 165 2.26 32.50 -1.49
N THR A 166 2.09 32.16 -0.20
CA THR A 166 2.02 33.15 0.88
C THR A 166 3.37 33.80 1.08
N VAL A 167 4.43 32.98 1.17
CA VAL A 167 5.81 33.46 1.34
C VAL A 167 6.20 34.39 0.19
N LEU A 168 5.94 33.96 -1.06
CA LEU A 168 6.18 34.79 -2.24
C LEU A 168 5.39 36.10 -2.19
N ASN A 169 4.11 36.05 -1.81
CA ASN A 169 3.27 37.24 -1.74
C ASN A 169 3.73 38.23 -0.65
N VAL A 170 4.28 37.74 0.47
CA VAL A 170 4.90 38.58 1.51
C VAL A 170 6.14 39.29 0.95
N PHE A 171 7.00 38.60 0.20
CA PHE A 171 8.15 39.22 -0.46
C PHE A 171 7.75 40.29 -1.47
N ILE A 172 6.74 40.01 -2.32
CA ILE A 172 6.24 40.97 -3.32
C ILE A 172 5.65 42.21 -2.64
N LYS A 173 4.93 42.03 -1.53
CA LYS A 173 4.40 43.14 -0.75
C LYS A 173 5.52 43.98 -0.13
N HIS A 174 6.59 43.34 0.33
CA HIS A 174 7.72 44.04 0.94
C HIS A 174 8.50 44.90 -0.07
N THR A 175 8.59 44.47 -1.34
CA THR A 175 9.26 45.24 -2.40
C THR A 175 8.42 46.40 -2.95
N GLY A 176 7.21 46.64 -2.43
CA GLY A 176 6.34 47.73 -2.87
C GLY A 176 5.73 47.50 -4.27
N SER A 177 5.78 46.28 -4.79
CA SER A 177 5.23 45.95 -6.10
C SER A 177 3.70 45.96 -6.09
N THR A 178 3.10 46.53 -7.14
CA THR A 178 1.65 46.51 -7.39
C THR A 178 1.12 45.11 -7.73
N GLY A 179 2.01 44.12 -7.92
CA GLY A 179 1.65 42.72 -8.13
C GLY A 179 1.28 41.96 -6.85
N ALA A 180 1.26 42.60 -5.68
CA ALA A 180 0.88 41.94 -4.42
C ALA A 180 -0.60 41.55 -4.44
N VAL A 181 -0.88 40.27 -4.22
CA VAL A 181 -2.24 39.74 -4.17
C VAL A 181 -2.88 40.14 -2.82
N PRO A 182 -4.05 40.81 -2.81
CA PRO A 182 -4.77 41.12 -1.58
C PRO A 182 -5.11 39.86 -0.78
N ALA A 183 -5.01 39.95 0.56
CA ALA A 183 -5.31 38.84 1.46
C ALA A 183 -6.73 38.28 1.26
N VAL A 184 -7.69 39.11 0.86
CA VAL A 184 -9.08 38.70 0.59
C VAL A 184 -9.14 37.67 -0.55
N ILE A 185 -8.38 37.88 -1.63
CA ILE A 185 -8.32 36.95 -2.76
C ILE A 185 -7.71 35.62 -2.30
N TYR A 186 -6.72 35.69 -1.40
CA TYR A 186 -6.06 34.54 -0.80
C TYR A 186 -7.05 33.61 -0.09
N PHE A 187 -7.84 34.18 0.84
CA PHE A 187 -8.85 33.43 1.58
C PHE A 187 -10.01 32.99 0.68
N ALA A 188 -10.37 33.77 -0.34
CA ALA A 188 -11.38 33.38 -1.31
C ALA A 188 -10.96 32.13 -2.10
N ILE A 189 -9.72 32.07 -2.60
CA ILE A 189 -9.19 30.89 -3.30
C ILE A 189 -9.15 29.68 -2.36
N ALA A 190 -8.68 29.87 -1.12
CA ALA A 190 -8.66 28.81 -0.10
C ALA A 190 -10.07 28.26 0.18
N ALA A 191 -11.06 29.15 0.32
CA ALA A 191 -12.44 28.80 0.60
C ALA A 191 -13.08 28.05 -0.58
N ILE A 192 -12.92 28.53 -1.81
CA ILE A 192 -13.42 27.83 -3.01
C ILE A 192 -12.82 26.44 -3.10
N TRP A 193 -11.52 26.32 -2.88
CA TRP A 193 -10.83 25.04 -2.90
C TRP A 193 -11.34 24.09 -1.81
N ALA A 194 -11.56 24.61 -0.59
CA ALA A 194 -12.11 23.84 0.52
C ALA A 194 -13.59 23.46 0.36
N VAL A 195 -14.39 24.27 -0.35
CA VAL A 195 -15.83 24.04 -0.56
C VAL A 195 -16.11 23.21 -1.80
N VAL A 196 -15.21 23.18 -2.79
CA VAL A 196 -15.44 22.47 -4.06
C VAL A 196 -14.51 21.28 -4.20
N ALA A 197 -13.20 21.49 -4.19
CA ALA A 197 -12.24 20.42 -4.47
C ALA A 197 -12.19 19.38 -3.34
N LEU A 198 -12.12 19.82 -2.08
CA LEU A 198 -12.12 18.90 -0.93
C LEU A 198 -13.33 17.97 -0.86
N PRO A 199 -14.59 18.44 -0.87
CA PRO A 199 -15.72 17.52 -0.82
C PRO A 199 -15.76 16.62 -2.05
N LEU A 200 -15.33 17.10 -3.21
CA LEU A 200 -15.26 16.27 -4.41
C LEU A 200 -14.23 15.13 -4.26
N THR A 201 -13.06 15.38 -3.65
CA THR A 201 -12.11 14.31 -3.28
C THR A 201 -12.72 13.30 -2.31
N LEU A 202 -13.49 13.77 -1.31
CA LEU A 202 -14.14 12.91 -0.33
C LEU A 202 -15.25 12.07 -0.96
N VAL A 203 -16.06 12.63 -1.85
CA VAL A 203 -17.08 11.90 -2.61
C VAL A 203 -16.43 10.83 -3.48
N GLY A 204 -15.34 11.17 -4.18
CA GLY A 204 -14.58 10.19 -4.96
C GLY A 204 -14.05 9.03 -4.09
N GLY A 205 -13.48 9.36 -2.93
CA GLY A 205 -13.04 8.36 -1.95
C GLY A 205 -14.19 7.49 -1.43
N TYR A 206 -15.34 8.09 -1.11
CA TYR A 206 -16.52 7.37 -0.67
C TYR A 206 -17.04 6.40 -1.73
N LEU A 207 -17.09 6.82 -2.99
CA LEU A 207 -17.49 5.94 -4.10
C LEU A 207 -16.54 4.76 -4.23
N ALA A 208 -15.23 4.96 -4.06
CA ALA A 208 -14.25 3.87 -4.09
C ALA A 208 -14.48 2.84 -2.97
N THR A 209 -14.88 3.25 -1.76
CA THR A 209 -15.19 2.29 -0.68
C THR A 209 -16.36 1.36 -1.02
N LYS A 210 -17.26 1.77 -1.92
CA LYS A 210 -18.42 0.97 -2.35
C LYS A 210 -18.17 0.15 -3.60
N SER A 211 -17.38 0.69 -4.54
CA SER A 211 -17.18 0.08 -5.86
C SER A 211 -15.97 -0.85 -5.91
N VAL A 212 -14.97 -0.64 -5.05
CA VAL A 212 -13.73 -1.40 -5.08
C VAL A 212 -13.84 -2.62 -4.19
N GLN A 213 -13.69 -3.80 -4.80
CA GLN A 213 -13.55 -5.06 -4.07
C GLN A 213 -12.10 -5.23 -3.62
N ILE A 214 -11.91 -5.65 -2.37
CA ILE A 214 -10.58 -5.97 -1.84
C ILE A 214 -10.14 -7.27 -2.52
N LEU A 215 -8.97 -7.25 -3.17
CA LEU A 215 -8.42 -8.45 -3.79
C LEU A 215 -7.88 -9.39 -2.72
N ASP A 216 -8.30 -10.65 -2.78
CA ASP A 216 -7.76 -11.69 -1.92
C ASP A 216 -6.32 -11.97 -2.32
N HIS A 217 -5.44 -11.95 -1.33
CA HIS A 217 -4.04 -12.23 -1.52
C HIS A 217 -3.83 -13.74 -1.66
N PRO A 218 -2.92 -14.19 -2.55
CA PRO A 218 -2.69 -15.62 -2.78
C PRO A 218 -2.09 -16.33 -1.54
N VAL A 219 -1.55 -15.58 -0.58
CA VAL A 219 -0.86 -16.11 0.60
C VAL A 219 -1.31 -15.35 1.86
N LYS A 220 -1.50 -16.08 2.97
CA LYS A 220 -1.72 -15.48 4.30
C LYS A 220 -0.47 -14.76 4.78
N THR A 221 -0.61 -13.51 5.16
CA THR A 221 0.51 -12.71 5.67
C THR A 221 0.90 -13.08 7.09
N ASN A 222 2.19 -12.97 7.38
CA ASN A 222 2.72 -13.07 8.73
C ASN A 222 2.47 -11.76 9.52
N GLN A 223 1.97 -11.87 10.75
CA GLN A 223 1.61 -10.72 11.58
C GLN A 223 2.84 -10.05 12.23
N ILE A 224 3.89 -10.82 12.52
CA ILE A 224 5.09 -10.32 13.21
C ILE A 224 6.18 -10.06 12.18
N PRO A 225 6.71 -8.83 12.08
CA PRO A 225 7.78 -8.53 11.14
C PRO A 225 9.04 -9.26 11.62
N ARG A 226 9.72 -9.95 10.70
CA ARG A 226 10.99 -10.56 11.04
C ARG A 226 12.05 -9.50 11.30
N GLN A 227 12.98 -9.80 12.20
CA GLN A 227 14.16 -8.96 12.39
C GLN A 227 15.07 -9.15 11.19
N ILE A 228 15.14 -8.15 10.33
CA ILE A 228 16.08 -8.09 9.22
C ILE A 228 17.34 -7.39 9.77
N PRO A 229 18.55 -7.95 9.58
CA PRO A 229 19.77 -7.25 9.97
C PRO A 229 19.87 -5.91 9.23
N ASP A 230 20.42 -4.89 9.89
CA ASP A 230 20.57 -3.58 9.30
C ASP A 230 21.41 -3.65 8.02
N VAL A 231 20.89 -3.07 6.94
CA VAL A 231 21.61 -3.01 5.67
C VAL A 231 22.87 -2.14 5.82
N PRO A 232 24.05 -2.62 5.38
CA PRO A 232 25.24 -1.78 5.39
C PRO A 232 25.03 -0.54 4.52
N LEU A 233 25.61 0.60 4.91
CA LEU A 233 25.41 1.90 4.23
C LEU A 233 25.57 1.82 2.71
N LEU A 234 26.56 1.07 2.22
CA LEU A 234 26.84 0.87 0.79
C LEU A 234 25.72 0.15 0.03
N ALA A 235 24.89 -0.65 0.71
CA ALA A 235 23.75 -1.34 0.13
C ALA A 235 22.45 -0.53 0.22
N SER A 236 22.51 0.72 0.68
CA SER A 236 21.32 1.57 0.74
C SER A 236 20.80 1.90 -0.68
N PRO A 237 19.48 1.82 -0.93
CA PRO A 237 18.92 1.99 -2.28
C PRO A 237 19.26 3.33 -2.94
N TRP A 238 19.40 4.39 -2.14
CA TRP A 238 19.73 5.73 -2.64
C TRP A 238 21.20 5.83 -3.09
N LEU A 239 22.14 5.20 -2.37
CA LEU A 239 23.54 5.16 -2.77
C LEU A 239 23.75 4.31 -4.01
N LEU A 240 23.04 3.17 -4.12
CA LEU A 240 23.06 2.35 -5.32
C LEU A 240 22.48 3.09 -6.53
N PHE A 241 21.37 3.82 -6.33
CA PHE A 241 20.79 4.64 -7.39
C PHE A 241 21.78 5.72 -7.88
N ILE A 242 22.45 6.42 -6.97
CA ILE A 242 23.46 7.43 -7.31
C ILE A 242 24.68 6.79 -7.97
N ALA A 243 25.17 5.65 -7.46
CA ALA A 243 26.32 4.95 -8.03
C ALA A 243 26.02 4.35 -9.42
N SER A 244 24.76 4.05 -9.72
CA SER A 244 24.31 3.55 -11.03
C SER A 244 24.06 4.66 -12.07
N ALA A 245 24.06 5.92 -11.66
CA ALA A 245 23.92 7.03 -12.59
C ALA A 245 25.20 7.12 -13.46
N PRO A 246 25.09 7.07 -14.79
CA PRO A 246 26.26 7.22 -15.65
C PRO A 246 26.87 8.62 -15.47
N ALA A 247 28.19 8.66 -15.29
CA ALA A 247 28.99 9.87 -15.19
C ALA A 247 28.97 10.71 -16.47
#